data_AF-H3RKP2-F1
#
_entry.id   AF-H3RKP2-F1
#
_cell.length_a   1.000
_cell.length_b   1.000
_cell.length_c   1.000
_cell.angle_alpha   90.00
_cell.angle_beta   90.00
_cell.angle_gamma   90.00
#
_symmetry.space_group_name_H-M   'P 1'
#
loop_
_entity.id
_entity.type
_entity.pdbx_description
1 polymer ?
#
loop_
_entity_poly.entity_id
_entity_poly.type
_entity_poly.pdbx_seq_one_letter_code
_entity_poly.pdbx_strand_id
1 'polypeptide(L)' 'MFMYLPFLMGCGTIFSALAGKRKLAYLFWFADLVIILAWLKYHATDALLLSF' A
#
# COMPACT_ATOMS: atom_id res chain seq x y z
N MET A 1 10.01 8.41 -4.75
CA MET A 1 8.88 8.10 -3.84
C MET A 1 7.65 7.73 -4.65
N PHE A 2 7.32 6.45 -4.77
CA PHE A 2 6.04 6.05 -5.36
C PHE A 2 4.93 6.16 -4.30
N MET A 3 4.46 7.38 -4.03
CA MET A 3 3.33 7.61 -3.11
C MET A 3 2.04 6.92 -3.58
N TYR A 4 1.93 6.61 -4.87
CA TYR A 4 0.76 5.97 -5.48
C TYR A 4 0.73 4.44 -5.36
N LEU A 5 1.83 3.82 -4.93
CA LEU A 5 1.95 2.36 -4.90
C LEU A 5 0.93 1.70 -3.94
N PRO A 6 0.74 2.19 -2.70
CA PRO A 6 -0.29 1.65 -1.82
C PRO A 6 -1.71 1.79 -2.38
N PHE A 7 -1.97 2.91 -3.07
CA PHE A 7 -3.26 3.14 -3.71
C PHE A 7 -3.55 2.13 -4.83
N LEU A 8 -2.56 1.85 -5.68
CA LEU A 8 -2.66 0.84 -6.74
C LEU A 8 -2.91 -0.57 -6.18
N MET A 9 -2.24 -0.93 -5.09
CA MET A 9 -2.39 -2.22 -4.43
C MET A 9 -3.76 -2.35 -3.74
N GLY A 10 -4.25 -1.27 -3.11
CA GLY A 10 -5.61 -1.18 -2.58
C GLY A 10 -6.67 -1.39 -3.67
N CYS A 11 -6.53 -0.73 -4.83
CA CYS A 11 -7.41 -0.95 -5.98
C CYS A 11 -7.35 -2.41 -6.47
N GLY A 12 -6.15 -2.99 -6.62
CA GLY A 12 -5.97 -4.38 -7.03
C GLY A 12 -6.62 -5.37 -6.05
N THR A 13 -6.59 -5.07 -4.76
CA THR A 13 -7.28 -5.83 -3.70
C THR A 13 -8.79 -5.79 -3.89
N ILE A 14 -9.36 -4.60 -4.08
CA ILE A 14 -10.81 -4.40 -4.27
C ILE A 14 -11.30 -5.07 -5.55
N PHE A 15 -10.60 -4.89 -6.69
CA PHE A 15 -10.94 -5.55 -7.95
C PHE A 15 -10.85 -7.08 -7.85
N SER A 16 -9.82 -7.60 -7.17
CA SER A 16 -9.68 -9.05 -6.96
C SER A 16 -10.77 -9.61 -6.06
N ALA A 17 -11.22 -8.84 -5.06
CA ALA A 17 -12.32 -9.21 -4.18
C ALA A 17 -13.67 -9.21 -4.94
N LEU A 18 -13.93 -8.18 -5.75
CA LEU A 18 -15.11 -8.08 -6.62
C LEU A 18 -15.17 -9.20 -7.66
N ALA A 19 -14.02 -9.58 -8.22
CA ALA A 19 -13.92 -10.71 -9.16
C ALA A 19 -14.01 -12.10 -8.49
N GLY A 20 -14.26 -12.17 -7.17
CA GLY A 20 -14.36 -13.42 -6.41
C GLY A 20 -13.02 -14.13 -6.19
N LYS A 21 -11.89 -13.55 -6.63
CA LYS A 21 -10.55 -14.14 -6.50
C LYS A 21 -9.93 -13.79 -5.15
N ARG A 22 -10.49 -14.37 -4.08
CA ARG A 22 -10.08 -14.14 -2.68
C ARG A 22 -8.58 -14.33 -2.44
N LYS A 23 -7.96 -15.36 -3.04
CA LYS A 23 -6.51 -15.62 -2.92
C LYS A 23 -5.65 -14.46 -3.44
N LEU A 24 -6.05 -13.85 -4.57
CA LEU A 24 -5.34 -12.70 -5.14
C LEU A 24 -5.57 -11.46 -4.29
N ALA A 25 -6.79 -11.25 -3.77
CA ALA A 25 -7.07 -10.15 -2.86
C ALA A 25 -6.19 -10.21 -1.58
N TYR A 26 -6.04 -11.38 -0.96
CA TYR A 26 -5.13 -11.54 0.18
C TYR A 26 -3.66 -11.30 -0.18
N LEU A 27 -3.24 -11.67 -1.39
CA LEU A 27 -1.88 -11.46 -1.86
C LEU A 27 -1.59 -9.96 -2.10
N PHE A 28 -2.52 -9.23 -2.71
CA PHE A 28 -2.44 -7.78 -2.87
C PHE A 28 -2.46 -7.07 -1.51
N TRP A 29 -3.32 -7.49 -0.60
CA TRP A 29 -3.38 -6.95 0.76
C TRP A 29 -2.06 -7.16 1.53
N PHE A 30 -1.49 -8.36 1.47
CA PHE A 30 -0.23 -8.64 2.16
C PHE A 30 0.94 -7.85 1.56
N ALA A 31 1.00 -7.76 0.23
CA ALA A 31 2.02 -6.97 -0.45
C ALA A 31 1.90 -5.47 -0.14
N ASP A 32 0.67 -4.94 -0.02
CA ASP A 32 0.43 -3.55 0.43
C ASP A 32 1.01 -3.29 1.82
N LEU A 33 0.81 -4.23 2.75
CA LEU A 33 1.37 -4.17 4.11
C LEU A 33 2.91 -4.10 4.08
N VAL A 34 3.57 -4.92 3.26
CA VAL A 34 5.04 -4.90 3.10
C VAL A 34 5.51 -3.56 2.53
N ILE A 35 4.79 -3.01 1.55
CA ILE A 35 5.11 -1.71 0.94
C ILE A 35 5.00 -0.59 1.98
N ILE A 36 3.96 -0.58 2.81
CA ILE A 36 3.78 0.41 3.89
C ILE A 36 4.91 0.31 4.91
N LEU A 37 5.28 -0.91 5.34
CA LEU A 37 6.39 -1.11 6.28
C LEU A 37 7.73 -0.65 5.70
N ALA A 38 7.99 -0.95 4.42
CA ALA A 38 9.17 -0.45 3.73
C ALA A 38 9.15 1.07 3.63
N TRP A 39 8.01 1.66 3.27
CA TRP A 39 7.84 3.10 3.18
C TRP A 39 8.08 3.79 4.53
N LEU A 40 7.52 3.25 5.62
CA LEU A 40 7.79 3.72 6.98
C LEU A 40 9.28 3.64 7.33
N LYS A 41 9.97 2.56 6.98
CA LYS A 41 11.43 2.46 7.22
C LYS A 41 12.22 3.61 6.56
N TYR A 42 11.80 4.03 5.37
CA TYR A 42 12.50 5.09 4.62
C TYR A 42 12.03 6.50 4.96
N HIS A 43 10.77 6.68 5.38
CA HIS A 43 10.15 8.00 5.54
C HIS A 43 9.68 8.32 6.96
N ALA A 44 9.78 7.40 7.93
CA ALA A 44 9.39 7.68 9.32
C ALA A 44 10.30 8.70 10.00
N THR A 45 11.55 8.83 9.54
CA THR A 45 12.52 9.79 10.07
C THR A 45 12.60 11.08 9.25
N ASP A 46 11.89 11.13 8.12
CA ASP A 46 11.83 12.35 7.33
C ASP A 46 11.14 13.44 8.14
N ALA A 47 11.77 14.62 8.19
CA ALA A 47 11.17 15.76 8.84
C ALA A 47 9.82 16.03 8.17
N LEU A 48 8.74 15.84 8.93
CA LEU A 48 7.42 16.25 8.51
C LEU A 48 7.47 17.78 8.43
N LEU A 49 7.65 18.31 7.21
CA LEU A 49 7.53 19.73 6.91
C LEU A 49 6.06 20.11 7.11
N LEU A 50 5.67 20.22 8.38
CA LEU A 50 4.47 20.90 8.82
C LEU A 50 4.68 22.37 8.48
N SER A 51 4.27 22.73 7.26
CA SER A 51 4.06 24.12 6.89
C SER A 51 2.85 24.64 7.68
N PHE A 52 3.10 25.00 8.93
CA PHE A 52 2.22 25.90 9.68
C PHE A 52 2.53 27.35 9.25
#